data_AF-A0AAU9PG87-F1
#
_entry.id   AF-A0AAU9PG87-F1
#
_cell.length_a   1.000
_cell.length_b   1.000
_cell.length_c   1.000
_cell.angle_alpha   90.00
_cell.angle_beta   90.00
_cell.angle_gamma   90.00
#
_symmetry.space_group_name_H-M   'P 1'
#
loop_
_entity.id
_entity.type
_entity.pdbx_description
1 polymer ?
#
loop_
_entity_poly.entity_id
_entity_poly.type
_entity_poly.pdbx_seq_one_letter_code
_entity_poly.pdbx_strand_id
1 'polypeptide(L)'
;MGKRRRRTTSSTTSSSSSSSSSTNTSSPCSDTMQQLDAQLLFGIMLAALSNHELGATSEGTLVIQKALDHLLLSLLSKSPNSVMQSQQTLHIPLISLLPVLLNSKCSVVACSGLETVGAASLFSIEMNEQIASDEEIVKGLITAVTSSRRSVAMAACNALLDLLTTSVGRCKLLEFSAIDNLMSLNLHHLQFP
;
A
#
# COMPACT_ATOMS: atom_id res chain seq x y z
N MET A 1 2.50 -64.41 57.46
CA MET A 1 3.95 -64.37 57.16
C MET A 1 4.51 -62.98 57.41
N GLY A 2 5.65 -62.89 58.11
CA GLY A 2 6.73 -61.93 57.88
C GLY A 2 6.58 -60.45 58.24
N LYS A 3 6.96 -60.07 59.48
CA LYS A 3 7.64 -58.77 59.74
C LYS A 3 9.09 -58.89 59.24
N ARG A 4 9.59 -57.95 58.41
CA ARG A 4 11.04 -57.71 58.28
C ARG A 4 11.38 -56.28 57.86
N ARG A 5 12.34 -55.71 58.60
CA ARG A 5 12.94 -54.37 58.52
C ARG A 5 13.98 -54.26 57.39
N ARG A 6 14.17 -53.04 56.85
CA ARG A 6 15.44 -52.27 56.63
C ARG A 6 15.34 -51.43 55.34
N ARG A 7 15.43 -50.09 55.38
CA ARG A 7 16.60 -49.18 55.56
C ARG A 7 17.37 -48.92 54.25
N THR A 8 17.11 -47.74 53.68
CA THR A 8 17.98 -46.78 52.93
C THR A 8 19.16 -47.28 52.08
N THR A 9 19.20 -46.86 50.81
CA THR A 9 20.41 -46.39 50.11
C THR A 9 20.06 -45.27 49.12
N SER A 10 20.92 -44.26 49.08
CA SER A 10 20.93 -43.05 48.27
C SER A 10 21.75 -43.20 46.98
N SER A 11 21.71 -42.16 46.14
CA SER A 11 22.56 -41.86 44.95
C SER A 11 22.20 -42.69 43.70
N THR A 12 22.19 -42.18 42.45
CA THR A 12 22.95 -41.08 41.84
C THR A 12 22.25 -40.63 40.56
N THR A 13 22.43 -39.35 40.21
CA THR A 13 22.13 -38.69 38.94
C THR A 13 22.55 -39.45 37.69
N SER A 14 21.70 -39.47 36.65
CA SER A 14 22.16 -39.34 35.26
C SER A 14 21.04 -38.85 34.35
N SER A 15 21.39 -37.79 33.63
CA SER A 15 20.69 -37.09 32.56
C SER A 15 20.28 -38.00 31.41
N SER A 16 19.04 -37.85 30.92
CA SER A 16 18.67 -38.26 29.58
C SER A 16 17.82 -37.18 28.91
N SER A 17 18.41 -36.61 27.87
CA SER A 17 17.83 -35.66 26.92
C SER A 17 16.80 -36.35 26.04
N SER A 18 15.54 -35.91 26.10
CA SER A 18 14.48 -36.32 25.17
C SER A 18 14.27 -35.25 24.10
N SER A 19 14.72 -35.56 22.89
CA SER A 19 14.42 -34.84 21.65
C SER A 19 13.01 -35.20 21.18
N SER A 20 12.02 -34.39 21.54
CA SER A 20 10.68 -34.43 20.94
C SER A 20 10.66 -33.60 19.66
N SER A 21 10.79 -34.28 18.53
CA SER A 21 10.37 -33.77 17.22
C SER A 21 8.85 -33.85 17.16
N SER A 22 8.19 -32.71 16.95
CA SER A 22 6.75 -32.65 16.71
C SER A 22 6.51 -31.73 15.53
N THR A 23 6.01 -32.37 14.48
CA THR A 23 5.63 -31.88 13.16
C THR A 23 4.68 -30.70 13.24
N ASN A 24 5.15 -29.53 12.78
CA ASN A 24 4.28 -28.40 12.47
C ASN A 24 3.61 -28.67 11.13
N THR A 25 2.33 -29.05 11.17
CA THR A 25 1.41 -28.91 10.05
C THR A 25 1.03 -27.44 9.95
N SER A 26 1.79 -26.65 9.20
CA SER A 26 1.39 -25.29 8.83
C SER A 26 0.32 -25.36 7.74
N SER A 27 -0.82 -24.72 8.01
CA SER A 27 -1.89 -24.47 7.04
C SER A 27 -1.35 -23.65 5.85
N PRO A 28 -1.83 -23.86 4.61
CA PRO A 28 -1.24 -23.23 3.42
C PRO A 28 -1.58 -21.73 3.25
N CYS A 29 -2.39 -21.13 4.14
CA CYS A 29 -3.06 -19.85 3.84
C CYS A 29 -2.32 -18.58 4.31
N SER A 30 -1.14 -18.68 4.92
CA SER A 30 -0.51 -17.52 5.58
C SER A 30 0.84 -17.07 4.97
N ASP A 31 1.46 -17.86 4.10
CA ASP A 31 2.83 -17.62 3.63
C ASP A 31 2.94 -17.12 2.17
N THR A 32 1.83 -16.85 1.48
CA THR A 32 1.85 -16.48 0.05
C THR A 32 2.14 -15.00 -0.24
N MET A 33 2.28 -14.14 0.78
CA MET A 33 2.36 -12.68 0.57
C MET A 33 3.76 -12.06 0.62
N GLN A 34 4.84 -12.83 0.79
CA GLN A 34 6.17 -12.25 1.00
C GLN A 34 6.93 -11.84 -0.27
N GLN A 35 6.41 -12.10 -1.47
CA GLN A 35 6.97 -11.54 -2.70
C GLN A 35 5.94 -11.59 -3.83
N LEU A 36 4.88 -10.77 -3.76
CA LEU A 36 3.97 -10.64 -4.90
C LEU A 36 4.68 -9.90 -6.04
N ASP A 37 4.79 -10.57 -7.19
CA ASP A 37 5.22 -9.97 -8.45
C ASP A 37 4.24 -8.84 -8.85
N ALA A 38 4.76 -7.74 -9.40
CA ALA A 38 3.95 -6.58 -9.79
C ALA A 38 2.84 -6.95 -10.79
N GLN A 39 3.11 -7.95 -11.65
CA GLN A 39 2.14 -8.48 -12.60
C GLN A 39 0.98 -9.22 -11.90
N LEU A 40 1.28 -9.99 -10.85
CA LEU A 40 0.28 -10.66 -10.05
C LEU A 40 -0.55 -9.63 -9.27
N LEU A 41 0.09 -8.60 -8.72
CA LEU A 41 -0.60 -7.51 -8.03
C LEU A 41 -1.57 -6.77 -8.95
N PHE A 42 -1.13 -6.45 -10.17
CA PHE A 42 -1.97 -5.87 -11.21
C PHE A 42 -3.16 -6.77 -11.53
N GLY A 43 -2.92 -8.07 -11.78
CA GLY A 43 -3.99 -9.03 -12.10
C GLY A 43 -5.02 -9.15 -10.97
N ILE A 44 -4.57 -9.19 -9.71
CA ILE A 44 -5.45 -9.23 -8.54
C ILE A 44 -6.30 -7.96 -8.43
N MET A 45 -5.68 -6.78 -8.56
CA MET A 45 -6.40 -5.51 -8.50
C MET A 45 -7.39 -5.36 -9.65
N LEU A 46 -6.98 -5.70 -10.88
CA LEU A 46 -7.84 -5.65 -12.06
C LEU A 46 -9.03 -6.61 -11.95
N ALA A 47 -8.80 -7.83 -11.47
CA ALA A 47 -9.87 -8.79 -11.20
C ALA A 47 -10.83 -8.27 -10.13
N ALA A 48 -10.31 -7.71 -9.03
CA ALA A 48 -11.14 -7.15 -7.97
C ALA A 48 -11.97 -5.94 -8.46
N LEU A 49 -11.39 -5.07 -9.29
CA LEU A 49 -12.08 -3.95 -9.93
C LEU A 49 -13.16 -4.42 -10.90
N SER A 50 -12.88 -5.44 -11.70
CA SER A 50 -13.82 -5.98 -12.71
C SER A 50 -15.04 -6.65 -12.06
N ASN A 51 -14.86 -7.26 -10.89
CA ASN A 51 -15.96 -7.89 -10.13
C ASN A 51 -16.78 -6.89 -9.30
N HIS A 52 -16.36 -5.63 -9.24
CA HIS A 52 -17.01 -4.59 -8.43
C HIS A 52 -18.38 -4.14 -9.02
N GLU A 53 -18.65 -4.40 -10.31
CA GLU A 53 -19.93 -4.07 -10.95
C GLU A 53 -21.09 -5.01 -10.56
N LEU A 54 -20.82 -6.21 -10.02
CA LEU A 54 -21.86 -7.22 -9.79
C LEU A 54 -22.52 -7.21 -8.40
N GLY A 55 -22.14 -6.27 -7.54
CA GLY A 55 -22.68 -6.13 -6.19
C GLY A 55 -21.57 -5.74 -5.23
N ALA A 56 -21.82 -4.70 -4.43
CA ALA A 56 -20.86 -4.12 -3.50
C ALA A 56 -20.42 -5.13 -2.41
N THR A 57 -19.51 -6.04 -2.75
CA THR A 57 -18.90 -6.95 -1.78
C THR A 57 -17.71 -6.24 -1.16
N SER A 58 -17.69 -6.18 0.18
CA SER A 58 -16.59 -5.58 0.94
C SER A 58 -15.25 -6.26 0.65
N GLU A 59 -15.26 -7.50 0.19
CA GLU A 59 -14.08 -8.32 -0.09
C GLU A 59 -13.21 -7.75 -1.21
N GLY A 60 -13.78 -7.37 -2.36
CA GLY A 60 -13.00 -6.80 -3.48
C GLY A 60 -12.31 -5.50 -3.09
N THR A 61 -13.00 -4.66 -2.31
CA THR A 61 -12.44 -3.42 -1.74
C THR A 61 -11.25 -3.71 -0.82
N LEU A 62 -11.36 -4.70 0.06
CA LEU A 62 -10.29 -5.10 0.97
C LEU A 62 -9.07 -5.69 0.23
N VAL A 63 -9.31 -6.45 -0.86
CA VAL A 63 -8.25 -6.98 -1.71
C VAL A 63 -7.48 -5.86 -2.38
N ILE A 64 -8.18 -4.88 -2.97
CA ILE A 64 -7.57 -3.71 -3.60
C ILE A 64 -6.78 -2.91 -2.56
N GLN A 65 -7.34 -2.68 -1.38
CA GLN A 65 -6.67 -1.96 -0.31
C GLN A 65 -5.37 -2.67 0.11
N LYS A 66 -5.43 -3.97 0.42
CA LYS A 66 -4.23 -4.73 0.80
C LYS A 66 -3.17 -4.75 -0.29
N ALA A 67 -3.59 -4.82 -1.55
CA ALA A 67 -2.67 -4.76 -2.69
C ALA A 67 -1.94 -3.41 -2.76
N LEU A 68 -2.67 -2.30 -2.56
CA LEU A 68 -2.10 -0.96 -2.51
C LEU A 68 -1.21 -0.75 -1.29
N ASP A 69 -1.62 -1.22 -0.12
CA ASP A 69 -0.81 -1.13 1.10
C ASP A 69 0.53 -1.87 0.93
N HIS A 70 0.51 -3.04 0.29
CA HIS A 70 1.73 -3.78 -0.04
C HIS A 70 2.62 -3.02 -1.03
N LEU A 71 2.03 -2.39 -2.05
CA LEU A 71 2.76 -1.56 -3.01
C LEU A 71 3.38 -0.34 -2.31
N LEU A 72 2.61 0.34 -1.47
CA LEU A 72 3.05 1.49 -0.70
C LEU A 72 4.22 1.12 0.22
N LEU A 73 4.10 0.02 0.97
CA LEU A 73 5.19 -0.49 1.80
C LEU A 73 6.42 -0.85 0.97
N SER A 74 6.24 -1.40 -0.24
CA SER A 74 7.36 -1.70 -1.15
C SER A 74 8.07 -0.44 -1.63
N LEU A 75 7.33 0.65 -1.87
CA LEU A 75 7.89 1.96 -2.23
C LEU A 75 8.63 2.60 -1.04
N LEU A 76 8.09 2.50 0.17
CA LEU A 76 8.62 3.15 1.37
C LEU A 76 9.74 2.37 2.09
N SER A 77 9.73 1.05 2.04
CA SER A 77 10.69 0.19 2.76
C SER A 77 12.09 0.16 2.14
N LYS A 78 12.30 0.84 1.01
CA LYS A 78 13.56 0.74 0.28
C LYS A 78 14.65 1.61 0.91
N SER A 79 15.73 0.94 1.34
CA SER A 79 16.94 1.55 1.91
C SER A 79 17.76 2.29 0.83
N PRO A 80 18.37 3.45 1.14
CA PRO A 80 19.21 4.23 0.23
C PRO A 80 20.45 3.51 -0.33
N ASN A 81 20.82 2.34 0.22
CA ASN A 81 22.12 1.71 -0.04
C ASN A 81 22.10 0.54 -1.04
N SER A 82 20.97 0.21 -1.66
CA SER A 82 20.95 -0.85 -2.69
C SER A 82 21.25 -0.27 -4.07
N VAL A 83 22.47 -0.53 -4.56
CA VAL A 83 23.01 -0.12 -5.87
C VAL A 83 22.16 -0.60 -7.09
N MET A 84 21.12 -1.42 -6.88
CA MET A 84 20.10 -1.77 -7.89
C MET A 84 18.96 -0.73 -7.96
N GLN A 85 19.29 0.55 -7.98
CA GLN A 85 18.30 1.64 -8.06
C GLN A 85 17.71 1.84 -9.47
N SER A 86 18.34 1.34 -10.54
CA SER A 86 18.01 1.76 -11.91
C SER A 86 16.84 1.03 -12.59
N GLN A 87 16.20 0.04 -11.96
CA GLN A 87 15.21 -0.80 -12.68
C GLN A 87 13.88 -1.02 -11.96
N GLN A 88 13.69 -0.49 -10.75
CA GLN A 88 12.44 -0.68 -10.02
C GLN A 88 11.50 0.50 -10.29
N THR A 89 10.96 0.57 -11.49
CA THR A 89 9.81 1.42 -11.78
C THR A 89 8.55 0.72 -11.28
N LEU A 90 7.59 1.49 -10.75
CA LEU A 90 6.21 1.06 -10.65
C LEU A 90 5.80 0.58 -12.05
N HIS A 91 5.50 -0.72 -12.16
CA HIS A 91 5.21 -1.34 -13.44
C HIS A 91 4.07 -0.59 -14.16
N ILE A 92 4.25 -0.28 -15.45
CA ILE A 92 3.28 0.47 -16.28
C ILE A 92 1.84 -0.03 -16.12
N PRO A 93 1.55 -1.35 -16.05
CA PRO A 93 0.20 -1.84 -15.77
C PRO A 93 -0.41 -1.32 -14.46
N LEU A 94 0.36 -1.20 -13.38
CA LEU A 94 -0.14 -0.67 -12.11
C LEU A 94 -0.47 0.82 -12.21
N ILE A 95 0.32 1.60 -12.97
CA ILE A 95 0.02 3.03 -13.24
C ILE A 95 -1.34 3.14 -13.94
N SER A 96 -1.63 2.26 -14.90
CA SER A 96 -2.90 2.27 -15.65
C SER A 96 -4.16 2.03 -14.80
N LEU A 97 -4.01 1.49 -13.57
CA LEU A 97 -5.12 1.32 -12.64
C LEU A 97 -5.36 2.57 -11.78
N LEU A 98 -4.39 3.46 -11.64
CA LEU A 98 -4.47 4.63 -10.77
C LEU A 98 -5.68 5.52 -11.11
N PRO A 99 -5.95 5.91 -12.37
CA PRO A 99 -7.13 6.73 -12.69
C PRO A 99 -8.45 6.16 -12.15
N VAL A 100 -8.61 4.83 -12.24
CA VAL A 100 -9.82 4.13 -11.76
C VAL A 100 -9.89 4.15 -10.23
N LEU A 101 -8.76 3.95 -9.56
CA LEU A 101 -8.67 3.91 -8.10
C LEU A 101 -8.91 5.30 -7.48
N LEU A 102 -8.34 6.35 -8.07
CA LEU A 102 -8.50 7.73 -7.64
C LEU A 102 -9.96 8.19 -7.69
N ASN A 103 -10.70 7.72 -8.69
CA ASN A 103 -12.12 8.01 -8.88
C ASN A 103 -13.06 7.04 -8.14
N SER A 104 -12.53 6.17 -7.26
CA SER A 104 -13.34 5.21 -6.54
C SER A 104 -14.34 5.88 -5.59
N LYS A 105 -15.57 5.37 -5.61
CA LYS A 105 -16.62 5.76 -4.63
C LYS A 105 -16.24 5.31 -3.22
N CYS A 106 -15.38 4.30 -3.06
CA CYS A 106 -14.87 3.91 -1.75
C CYS A 106 -13.74 4.85 -1.34
N SER A 107 -13.92 5.58 -0.24
CA SER A 107 -12.91 6.54 0.26
C SER A 107 -11.61 5.86 0.62
N VAL A 108 -11.66 4.62 1.15
CA VAL A 108 -10.47 3.87 1.55
C VAL A 108 -9.61 3.55 0.32
N VAL A 109 -10.23 3.05 -0.76
CA VAL A 109 -9.52 2.75 -2.02
C VAL A 109 -8.97 4.03 -2.65
N ALA A 110 -9.77 5.09 -2.70
CA ALA A 110 -9.32 6.37 -3.24
C ALA A 110 -8.12 6.93 -2.43
N CYS A 111 -8.18 6.89 -1.10
CA CYS A 111 -7.08 7.32 -0.23
C CYS A 111 -5.81 6.47 -0.47
N SER A 112 -5.91 5.14 -0.46
CA SER A 112 -4.74 4.27 -0.71
C SER A 112 -4.16 4.49 -2.12
N GLY A 113 -5.00 4.77 -3.11
CA GLY A 113 -4.57 5.13 -4.46
C GLY A 113 -3.79 6.45 -4.48
N LEU A 114 -4.31 7.49 -3.80
CA LEU A 114 -3.65 8.79 -3.68
C LEU A 114 -2.32 8.70 -2.93
N GLU A 115 -2.27 7.95 -1.82
CA GLU A 115 -1.04 7.70 -1.07
C GLU A 115 0.01 6.97 -1.92
N THR A 116 -0.43 6.01 -2.75
CA THR A 116 0.44 5.34 -3.72
C THR A 116 0.99 6.31 -4.75
N VAL A 117 0.17 7.21 -5.30
CA VAL A 117 0.62 8.27 -6.23
C VAL A 117 1.68 9.16 -5.59
N GLY A 118 1.45 9.62 -4.35
CA GLY A 118 2.41 10.46 -3.62
C GLY A 118 3.74 9.75 -3.38
N ALA A 119 3.69 8.53 -2.82
CA ALA A 119 4.88 7.73 -2.58
C ALA A 119 5.66 7.40 -3.87
N ALA A 120 4.96 7.06 -4.95
CA ALA A 120 5.59 6.83 -6.25
C ALA A 120 6.22 8.10 -6.83
N SER A 121 5.57 9.26 -6.64
CA SER A 121 6.10 10.57 -7.07
C SER A 121 7.38 10.97 -6.31
N LEU A 122 7.57 10.51 -5.08
CA LEU A 122 8.81 10.71 -4.32
C LEU A 122 9.86 9.63 -4.57
N PHE A 123 9.44 8.46 -5.07
CA PHE A 123 10.31 7.30 -5.23
C PHE A 123 11.44 7.55 -6.25
N SER A 124 11.13 8.18 -7.39
CA SER A 124 12.14 8.60 -8.37
C SER A 124 11.63 9.73 -9.26
N ILE A 125 12.56 10.47 -9.86
CA ILE A 125 12.23 11.52 -10.84
C ILE A 125 11.46 10.91 -12.02
N GLU A 126 11.91 9.78 -12.55
CA GLU A 126 11.28 9.11 -13.69
C GLU A 126 9.84 8.66 -13.38
N MET A 127 9.57 8.21 -12.15
CA MET A 127 8.23 7.86 -11.73
C MET A 127 7.32 9.07 -11.59
N ASN A 128 7.83 10.15 -11.01
CA ASN A 128 7.14 11.43 -10.93
C ASN A 128 6.76 11.94 -12.33
N GLU A 129 7.69 11.88 -13.29
CA GLU A 129 7.45 12.28 -14.68
C GLU A 129 6.42 11.40 -15.38
N GLN A 130 6.44 10.09 -15.15
CA GLN A 130 5.43 9.17 -15.67
C GLN A 130 4.04 9.50 -15.14
N ILE A 131 3.91 9.71 -13.82
CA ILE A 131 2.65 10.09 -13.17
C ILE A 131 2.16 11.46 -13.68
N ALA A 132 3.04 12.45 -13.74
CA ALA A 132 2.70 13.80 -14.20
C ALA A 132 2.28 13.84 -15.67
N SER A 133 2.83 12.94 -16.49
CA SER A 133 2.50 12.84 -17.91
C SER A 133 1.15 12.17 -18.18
N ASP A 134 0.61 11.42 -17.21
CA ASP A 134 -0.72 10.82 -17.31
C ASP A 134 -1.81 11.83 -16.90
N GLU A 135 -2.52 12.36 -17.90
CA GLU A 135 -3.55 13.38 -17.66
C GLU A 135 -4.71 12.89 -16.81
N GLU A 136 -5.07 11.60 -16.87
CA GLU A 136 -6.20 11.08 -16.11
C GLU A 136 -5.84 10.99 -14.62
N ILE A 137 -4.61 10.62 -14.31
CA ILE A 137 -4.08 10.68 -12.95
C ILE A 137 -4.08 12.11 -12.43
N VAL A 138 -3.57 13.07 -13.21
CA VAL A 138 -3.50 14.48 -12.78
C VAL A 138 -4.89 15.08 -12.58
N LYS A 139 -5.84 14.84 -13.50
CA LYS A 139 -7.25 15.27 -13.35
C LYS A 139 -7.91 14.61 -12.14
N GLY A 140 -7.63 13.33 -11.90
CA GLY A 140 -8.10 12.58 -10.73
C GLY A 140 -7.60 13.21 -9.42
N LEU A 141 -6.31 13.57 -9.35
CA LEU A 141 -5.72 14.28 -8.21
C LEU A 141 -6.43 15.61 -7.96
N ILE A 142 -6.56 16.45 -8.98
CA ILE A 142 -7.18 17.77 -8.86
C ILE A 142 -8.64 17.66 -8.41
N THR A 143 -9.38 16.70 -8.96
CA THR A 143 -10.76 16.45 -8.56
C THR A 143 -10.82 16.00 -7.10
N ALA A 144 -9.94 15.09 -6.68
CA ALA A 144 -9.89 14.56 -5.33
C ALA A 144 -9.55 15.62 -4.27
N VAL A 145 -8.73 16.62 -4.63
CA VAL A 145 -8.43 17.78 -3.77
C VAL A 145 -9.71 18.53 -3.36
N THR A 146 -10.69 18.61 -4.25
CA THR A 146 -11.99 19.27 -3.98
C THR A 146 -13.03 18.35 -3.34
N SER A 147 -12.65 17.13 -2.93
CA SER A 147 -13.56 16.16 -2.32
C SER A 147 -14.15 16.67 -1.00
N SER A 148 -15.47 16.49 -0.83
CA SER A 148 -16.16 16.75 0.45
C SER A 148 -15.70 15.82 1.59
N ARG A 149 -15.08 14.69 1.25
CA ARG A 149 -14.48 13.77 2.22
C ARG A 149 -13.07 14.24 2.56
N ARG A 150 -12.91 14.71 3.80
CA ARG A 150 -11.64 15.26 4.31
C ARG A 150 -10.44 14.33 4.14
N SER A 151 -10.59 13.03 4.39
CA SER A 151 -9.48 12.08 4.24
C SER A 151 -8.97 11.99 2.80
N VAL A 152 -9.89 11.99 1.83
CA VAL A 152 -9.56 11.95 0.40
C VAL A 152 -8.91 13.26 -0.03
N ALA A 153 -9.47 14.41 0.39
CA ALA A 153 -8.90 15.72 0.08
C ALA A 153 -7.46 15.86 0.65
N MET A 154 -7.23 15.44 1.90
CA MET A 154 -5.90 15.50 2.51
C MET A 154 -4.89 14.57 1.83
N ALA A 155 -5.29 13.33 1.52
CA ALA A 155 -4.43 12.40 0.78
C ALA A 155 -4.09 12.96 -0.62
N ALA A 156 -5.05 13.61 -1.28
CA ALA A 156 -4.83 14.23 -2.58
C ALA A 156 -3.91 15.46 -2.50
N CYS A 157 -4.05 16.30 -1.47
CA CYS A 157 -3.12 17.39 -1.22
C CYS A 157 -1.69 16.88 -1.02
N ASN A 158 -1.49 15.83 -0.23
CA ASN A 158 -0.18 15.24 -0.02
C ASN A 158 0.40 14.70 -1.34
N ALA A 159 -0.38 13.93 -2.10
CA ALA A 159 0.05 13.40 -3.39
C ALA A 159 0.40 14.52 -4.39
N LEU A 160 -0.36 15.62 -4.38
CA LEU A 160 -0.11 16.76 -5.24
C LEU A 160 1.17 17.52 -4.83
N LEU A 161 1.42 17.69 -3.53
CA LEU A 161 2.68 18.26 -3.02
C LEU A 161 3.89 17.39 -3.40
N ASP A 162 3.75 16.08 -3.31
CA ASP A 162 4.78 15.12 -3.72
C ASP A 162 5.06 15.20 -5.22
N LEU A 163 4.02 15.38 -6.04
CA LEU A 163 4.15 15.57 -7.49
C LEU A 163 4.89 16.88 -7.84
N LEU A 164 4.66 17.97 -7.09
CA LEU A 164 5.28 19.28 -7.31
C LEU A 164 6.81 19.32 -7.06
N THR A 165 7.39 18.26 -6.51
CA THR A 165 8.83 18.17 -6.23
C THR A 165 9.69 18.25 -7.50
N THR A 166 9.16 17.90 -8.68
CA THR A 166 9.86 18.00 -9.97
C THR A 166 9.33 19.17 -10.82
N SER A 167 10.15 19.63 -11.79
CA SER A 167 9.71 20.65 -12.75
C SER A 167 8.59 20.16 -13.66
N VAL A 168 8.62 18.88 -14.07
CA VAL A 168 7.59 18.29 -14.94
C VAL A 168 6.25 18.26 -14.22
N GLY A 169 6.22 17.80 -12.96
CA GLY A 169 5.02 17.83 -12.12
C GLY A 169 4.45 19.24 -11.97
N ARG A 170 5.30 20.25 -11.73
CA ARG A 170 4.86 21.66 -11.68
C ARG A 170 4.27 22.15 -13.01
N CYS A 171 4.94 21.90 -14.13
CA CYS A 171 4.45 22.32 -15.45
C CYS A 171 3.09 21.68 -15.76
N LYS A 172 2.94 20.38 -15.50
CA LYS A 172 1.68 19.66 -15.74
C LYS A 172 0.54 20.18 -14.85
N LEU A 173 0.80 20.42 -13.57
CA LEU A 173 -0.21 20.99 -12.68
C LEU A 173 -0.60 22.43 -13.04
N LEU A 174 0.34 23.22 -13.58
CA LEU A 174 0.04 24.54 -14.14
C LEU A 174 -0.84 24.46 -15.38
N GLU A 175 -0.61 23.50 -16.28
CA GLU A 175 -1.45 23.26 -17.46
C GLU A 175 -2.92 22.96 -17.09
N PHE A 176 -3.15 22.33 -15.94
CA PHE A 176 -4.49 21.97 -15.45
C PHE A 176 -5.10 22.96 -14.45
N SER A 177 -4.53 24.16 -14.26
CA SER A 177 -4.99 25.13 -13.26
C SER A 177 -5.13 24.54 -11.84
N ALA A 178 -4.29 23.56 -11.50
CA ALA A 178 -4.38 22.85 -10.22
C ALA A 178 -4.14 23.78 -9.01
N ILE A 179 -3.34 24.84 -9.21
CA ILE A 179 -3.03 25.83 -8.17
C ILE A 179 -4.28 26.61 -7.73
N ASP A 180 -5.20 26.88 -8.65
CA ASP A 180 -6.46 27.58 -8.32
C ASP A 180 -7.33 26.72 -7.40
N ASN A 181 -7.31 25.39 -7.58
CA ASN A 181 -8.02 24.43 -6.73
C ASN A 181 -7.37 24.28 -5.33
N LEU A 182 -6.05 24.41 -5.23
CA LEU A 182 -5.37 24.46 -3.92
C LEU A 182 -5.73 25.75 -3.15
N MET A 183 -5.80 26.88 -3.86
CA MET A 183 -6.16 28.17 -3.26
C MET A 183 -7.61 28.18 -2.78
N SER A 184 -8.54 27.56 -3.50
CA SER A 184 -9.96 27.48 -3.10
C SER A 184 -10.20 26.62 -1.86
N LEU A 185 -9.40 25.58 -1.64
CA LEU A 185 -9.44 24.72 -0.45
C LEU A 185 -9.19 25.49 0.85
N ASN A 186 -8.23 26.42 0.82
CA ASN A 186 -7.92 27.28 1.96
C ASN A 186 -9.08 28.25 2.27
N LEU A 187 -9.82 28.70 1.26
CA LEU A 187 -10.98 29.59 1.45
C LEU A 187 -12.19 28.85 2.05
N HIS A 188 -12.47 27.60 1.64
CA HIS A 188 -13.55 26.82 2.23
C HIS A 188 -13.25 26.32 3.65
N HIS A 189 -11.98 26.21 4.04
CA HIS A 189 -11.56 25.84 5.40
C HIS A 189 -11.31 27.04 6.34
N LEU A 190 -11.29 28.28 5.84
CA LEU A 190 -11.18 29.50 6.64
C LEU A 190 -12.53 30.08 7.09
N GLN A 191 -13.63 29.35 6.92
CA GLN A 191 -14.88 29.66 7.60
C GLN A 191 -14.75 29.22 9.07
N PHE A 192 -14.09 30.06 9.87
CA PHE A 192 -14.07 29.96 11.33
C PHE A 192 -15.51 29.96 11.87
N PRO A 193 -15.80 29.21 12.96
CA PRO A 193 -17.05 29.38 13.70
C PRO A 193 -17.18 30.79 14.30
#